data_AF-A0A6I8U6W0-F1
#
_entry.id   AF-A0A6I8U6W0-F1
#
_cell.length_a   1.000
_cell.length_b   1.000
_cell.length_c   1.000
_cell.angle_alpha   90.00
_cell.angle_beta   90.00
_cell.angle_gamma   90.00
#
_symmetry.space_group_name_H-M   'P 1'
#
loop_
_entity.id
_entity.type
_entity.pdbx_description
1 polymer ?
#
loop_
_entity_poly.entity_id
_entity_poly.type
_entity_poly.pdbx_seq_one_letter_code
_entity_poly.pdbx_strand_id
1 'polypeptide(L)'
;MGKNGTFILTLAENTPPLTTKLGALRVPTTPFIPRPLLCRQCFVFGHTNKVCRNKPACQNCGKYHEQKQCRKRPTCRNCDGGHLLTSHLCPEWVQEMGINEIIVIKRISGKEAREEYKMANPDYITRKGPSPLVKERTPKRVKPEPSKRPVKPKPKPELRLEASIDLTDDNTTEDPEAQEKDFTRKAIADYKVALEAIYGSSDDSDTDMGESIRVKTPVSHKKKKTKSSK
;
A
#
# COMPACT_ATOMS: atom_id res chain seq x y z
N MET A 1 -10.19 -4.47 -8.06
CA MET A 1 -10.07 -3.10 -8.60
C MET A 1 -9.66 -2.14 -7.49
N GLY A 2 -8.74 -1.21 -7.75
CA GLY A 2 -8.49 -0.11 -6.82
C GLY A 2 -9.68 0.85 -6.81
N LYS A 3 -10.02 1.43 -5.66
CA LYS A 3 -11.21 2.29 -5.47
C LYS A 3 -11.19 3.59 -6.32
N ASN A 4 -10.09 3.88 -7.03
CA ASN A 4 -9.85 5.14 -7.76
C ASN A 4 -9.56 4.92 -9.26
N GLY A 5 -10.04 3.82 -9.87
CA GLY A 5 -9.81 3.56 -11.31
C GLY A 5 -8.36 3.20 -11.68
N THR A 6 -7.53 2.80 -10.71
CA THR A 6 -6.18 2.30 -10.97
C THR A 6 -6.21 0.83 -11.39
N PHE A 7 -5.58 0.53 -12.52
CA PHE A 7 -5.40 -0.82 -13.03
C PHE A 7 -3.94 -1.25 -12.88
N ILE A 8 -3.73 -2.45 -12.33
CA ILE A 8 -2.40 -3.07 -12.27
C ILE A 8 -2.36 -4.12 -13.36
N LEU A 9 -1.44 -3.97 -14.31
CA LEU A 9 -1.23 -4.89 -15.40
C LEU A 9 0.02 -5.72 -15.12
N THR A 10 -0.12 -7.04 -15.20
CA THR A 10 1.03 -7.95 -15.18
C THR A 10 1.42 -8.23 -16.62
N LEU A 11 2.64 -7.85 -17.00
CA LEU A 11 3.18 -8.04 -18.34
C LEU A 11 4.15 -9.23 -18.33
N ALA A 12 4.26 -9.93 -19.45
CA ALA A 12 5.24 -11.02 -19.60
C ALA A 12 6.68 -10.48 -19.63
N GLU A 13 6.85 -9.24 -20.10
CA GLU A 13 8.14 -8.57 -20.16
C GLU A 13 8.41 -7.75 -18.88
N ASN A 14 9.67 -7.71 -18.48
CA ASN A 14 10.12 -6.98 -17.29
C ASN A 14 10.30 -5.47 -17.54
N THR A 15 10.12 -5.02 -18.78
CA THR A 15 10.06 -3.63 -19.23
C THR A 15 8.61 -3.23 -19.45
N PRO A 16 7.98 -2.42 -18.58
CA PRO A 16 6.67 -1.88 -18.91
C PRO A 16 6.83 -0.96 -20.13
N PRO A 17 5.91 -1.02 -21.11
CA PRO A 17 5.88 -0.05 -22.19
C PRO A 17 5.62 1.35 -21.61
N LEU A 18 5.88 2.38 -22.39
CA LEU A 18 5.53 3.76 -22.01
C LEU A 18 4.01 4.00 -22.09
N THR A 19 3.34 3.30 -22.99
CA THR A 19 1.89 3.39 -23.20
C THR A 19 1.31 2.03 -23.53
N THR A 20 0.12 1.73 -23.02
CA THR A 20 -0.63 0.52 -23.34
C THR A 20 -2.01 0.87 -23.89
N LYS A 21 -2.48 0.11 -24.87
CA LYS A 21 -3.84 0.25 -25.41
C LYS A 21 -4.83 -0.51 -24.52
N LEU A 22 -5.83 0.20 -23.98
CA LEU A 22 -6.94 -0.38 -23.22
C LEU A 22 -8.24 -0.06 -23.97
N GLY A 23 -8.74 -1.03 -24.75
CA GLY A 23 -9.85 -0.80 -25.68
C GLY A 23 -9.48 0.25 -26.73
N ALA A 24 -10.26 1.34 -26.81
CA ALA A 24 -9.98 2.45 -27.73
C ALA A 24 -8.96 3.47 -27.18
N LEU A 25 -8.57 3.37 -25.90
CA LEU A 25 -7.71 4.35 -25.24
C LEU A 25 -6.23 3.96 -25.32
N ARG A 26 -5.35 4.95 -25.40
CA ARG A 26 -3.91 4.80 -25.13
C ARG A 26 -3.61 5.42 -23.78
N VAL A 27 -3.15 4.60 -22.83
CA VAL A 27 -2.94 5.02 -21.44
C VAL A 27 -1.44 4.98 -21.14
N PRO A 28 -0.85 6.05 -20.58
CA PRO A 28 0.54 6.02 -20.14
C PRO A 28 0.69 5.02 -18.98
N THR A 29 1.78 4.27 -19.01
CA THR A 29 2.07 3.24 -18.01
C THR A 29 3.30 3.61 -17.20
N THR A 30 3.22 3.38 -15.89
CA THR A 30 4.33 3.58 -14.95
C THR A 30 4.66 2.26 -14.26
N PRO A 31 5.93 1.99 -13.91
CA PRO A 31 6.27 0.85 -13.10
C PRO A 31 5.48 0.84 -11.78
N PHE A 32 5.00 -0.34 -11.39
CA PHE A 32 4.30 -0.51 -10.11
C PHE A 32 5.31 -0.65 -8.98
N ILE A 33 5.36 0.34 -8.08
CA ILE A 33 6.16 0.27 -6.86
C ILE A 33 5.31 -0.35 -5.74
N PRO A 34 5.63 -1.57 -5.27
CA PRO A 34 4.85 -2.21 -4.23
C PRO A 34 5.02 -1.48 -2.90
N ARG A 35 3.96 -1.49 -2.08
CA ARG A 35 4.04 -1.02 -0.69
C ARG A 35 5.07 -1.85 0.09
N PRO A 36 5.72 -1.29 1.13
CA PRO A 36 6.72 -2.00 1.90
C PRO A 36 6.10 -3.24 2.55
N LEU A 37 6.81 -4.35 2.49
CA LEU A 37 6.32 -5.61 3.01
C LEU A 37 6.28 -5.55 4.55
N LEU A 38 5.09 -5.39 5.11
CA LEU A 38 4.86 -5.37 6.54
C LEU A 38 4.41 -6.75 7.03
N CYS A 39 5.19 -7.37 7.93
CA CYS A 39 4.78 -8.62 8.58
C CYS A 39 3.51 -8.38 9.41
N ARG A 40 2.44 -9.14 9.19
CA ARG A 40 1.17 -8.99 9.92
C ARG A 40 1.20 -9.61 11.33
N GLN A 41 2.23 -10.39 11.66
CA GLN A 41 2.40 -10.92 13.02
C GLN A 41 3.21 -9.96 13.89
N CYS A 42 4.38 -9.53 13.43
CA CYS A 42 5.28 -8.71 14.26
C CYS A 42 5.32 -7.23 13.87
N PHE A 43 4.71 -6.86 12.74
CA PHE A 43 4.64 -5.48 12.22
C PHE A 43 6.01 -4.82 11.99
N VAL A 44 7.01 -5.64 11.65
CA VAL A 44 8.32 -5.19 11.17
C VAL A 44 8.36 -5.32 9.65
N PHE A 45 8.99 -4.37 8.96
CA PHE A 45 9.13 -4.42 7.51
C PHE A 45 10.07 -5.55 7.02
N GLY A 46 9.98 -5.92 5.75
CA GLY A 46 10.98 -6.73 5.04
C GLY A 46 10.79 -8.25 5.11
N HIS A 47 9.74 -8.77 5.76
CA HIS A 47 9.46 -10.21 5.74
C HIS A 47 7.98 -10.55 5.83
N THR A 48 7.61 -11.74 5.35
CA THR A 48 6.23 -12.26 5.41
C THR A 48 5.98 -12.98 6.74
N ASN A 49 4.71 -13.20 7.08
CA ASN A 49 4.33 -14.00 8.26
C ASN A 49 4.96 -15.41 8.24
N LYS A 50 5.05 -16.03 7.05
CA LYS A 50 5.53 -17.42 6.91
C LYS A 50 6.97 -17.62 7.40
N VAL A 51 7.79 -16.58 7.34
CA VAL A 51 9.20 -16.60 7.75
C VAL A 51 9.45 -15.79 9.03
N CYS A 52 8.39 -15.30 9.68
CA CYS A 52 8.47 -14.51 10.89
C CYS A 52 8.97 -15.38 12.05
N ARG A 53 9.97 -14.88 12.77
CA ARG A 53 10.53 -15.54 13.99
C ARG A 53 10.16 -14.80 15.28
N ASN A 54 9.44 -13.69 15.16
CA ASN A 54 9.02 -12.86 16.29
C ASN A 54 7.67 -13.32 16.83
N LYS A 55 7.42 -13.08 18.13
CA LYS A 55 6.09 -13.23 18.73
C LYS A 55 5.10 -12.24 18.10
N PRO A 56 3.79 -12.56 18.10
CA PRO A 56 2.76 -11.59 17.69
C PRO A 56 2.87 -10.31 18.53
N ALA A 57 2.89 -9.17 17.87
CA ALA A 57 2.90 -7.87 18.51
C ALA A 57 1.54 -7.21 18.45
N CYS A 58 1.28 -6.30 19.39
CA CYS A 58 0.09 -5.48 19.38
C CYS A 58 0.08 -4.54 18.16
N GLN A 59 -1.03 -4.52 17.41
CA GLN A 59 -1.24 -3.61 16.27
C GLN A 59 -1.39 -2.15 16.69
N ASN A 60 -1.63 -1.87 17.98
CA ASN A 60 -1.76 -0.51 18.46
C ASN A 60 -0.40 0.06 18.92
N CYS A 61 0.30 -0.62 19.84
CA CYS A 61 1.54 -0.10 20.43
C CYS A 61 2.82 -0.86 20.05
N GLY A 62 2.74 -1.90 19.21
CA GLY A 62 3.91 -2.65 18.74
C GLY A 62 4.62 -3.54 19.77
N LYS A 63 4.15 -3.58 21.03
CA LYS A 63 4.72 -4.41 22.10
C LYS A 63 4.09 -5.81 22.15
N TYR A 64 4.77 -6.75 22.80
CA TYR A 64 4.30 -8.13 22.95
C TYR A 64 3.31 -8.24 24.10
N HIS A 65 2.02 -8.26 23.79
CA HIS A 65 0.92 -8.57 24.70
C HIS A 65 -0.35 -8.86 23.90
N GLU A 66 -1.44 -9.28 24.56
CA GLU A 66 -2.71 -9.53 23.91
C GLU A 66 -3.38 -8.22 23.44
N GLN A 67 -3.84 -8.19 22.18
CA GLN A 67 -4.42 -6.99 21.55
C GLN A 67 -5.59 -6.40 22.36
N LYS A 68 -6.46 -7.27 22.89
CA LYS A 68 -7.67 -6.89 23.66
C LYS A 68 -7.35 -6.11 24.94
N GLN A 69 -6.14 -6.29 25.47
CA GLN A 69 -5.70 -5.67 26.72
C GLN A 69 -4.91 -4.36 26.48
N CYS A 70 -4.77 -3.91 25.22
CA CYS A 70 -4.03 -2.69 24.92
C CYS A 70 -4.77 -1.45 25.38
N ARG A 71 -4.20 -0.70 26.33
CA ARG A 71 -4.66 0.65 26.70
C ARG A 71 -3.64 1.75 26.38
N LYS A 72 -2.57 1.40 25.66
CA LYS A 72 -1.50 2.32 25.31
C LYS A 72 -1.89 3.19 24.12
N ARG A 73 -1.25 4.35 23.97
CA ARG A 73 -1.37 5.16 22.76
C ARG A 73 -0.76 4.42 21.55
N PRO A 74 -1.21 4.72 20.32
CA PRO A 74 -0.57 4.20 19.11
C PRO A 74 0.94 4.48 19.11
N THR A 75 1.74 3.45 18.86
CA THR A 75 3.19 3.59 18.79
C THR A 75 3.74 2.65 17.73
N CYS A 76 4.54 3.19 16.83
CA CYS A 76 5.15 2.45 15.76
C CYS A 76 6.28 1.58 16.30
N ARG A 77 6.31 0.31 15.91
CA ARG A 77 7.40 -0.59 16.31
C ARG A 77 8.71 -0.34 15.56
N ASN A 78 8.63 0.22 14.36
CA ASN A 78 9.79 0.44 13.50
C ASN A 78 10.54 1.69 13.98
N CYS A 79 9.89 2.86 13.97
CA CYS A 79 10.52 4.13 14.35
C CYS A 79 10.24 4.61 15.80
N ASP A 80 9.50 3.87 16.62
CA ASP A 80 9.03 4.29 17.95
C ASP A 80 8.16 5.57 17.98
N GLY A 81 7.70 6.05 16.82
CA GLY A 81 6.87 7.25 16.68
C GLY A 81 5.41 7.07 17.10
N GLY A 82 4.75 8.17 17.48
CA GLY A 82 3.36 8.21 17.96
C GLY A 82 2.29 8.07 16.87
N HIS A 83 2.33 6.99 16.09
CA HIS A 83 1.35 6.70 15.04
C HIS A 83 1.10 5.19 14.89
N LEU A 84 0.07 4.82 14.14
CA LEU A 84 -0.21 3.42 13.81
C LEU A 84 0.93 2.80 13.00
N LEU A 85 1.12 1.48 13.12
CA LEU A 85 2.20 0.74 12.45
C LEU A 85 2.06 0.70 10.92
N THR A 86 0.87 1.01 10.40
CA THR A 86 0.57 1.11 8.97
C THR A 86 0.63 2.54 8.43
N SER A 87 0.98 3.52 9.26
CA SER A 87 1.04 4.93 8.86
C SER A 87 2.15 5.18 7.84
N HIS A 88 1.87 6.01 6.83
CA HIS A 88 2.86 6.41 5.82
C HIS A 88 3.71 7.59 6.31
N LEU A 89 3.33 8.20 7.44
CA LEU A 89 4.13 9.20 8.14
C LEU A 89 5.36 8.58 8.85
N CYS A 90 5.48 7.25 8.85
CA CYS A 90 6.62 6.56 9.44
C CYS A 90 7.88 6.81 8.59
N PRO A 91 8.97 7.34 9.15
CA PRO A 91 10.20 7.57 8.38
C PRO A 91 10.81 6.25 7.87
N GLU A 92 10.67 5.15 8.61
CA GLU A 92 11.08 3.83 8.09
C GLU A 92 10.20 3.33 6.95
N TRP A 93 8.91 3.71 6.91
CA TRP A 93 8.06 3.39 5.77
C TRP A 93 8.52 4.14 4.52
N VAL A 94 8.86 5.43 4.65
CA VAL A 94 9.39 6.25 3.56
C VAL A 94 10.70 5.66 3.03
N GLN A 95 11.60 5.28 3.94
CA GLN A 95 12.86 4.61 3.57
C GLN A 95 12.61 3.30 2.81
N GLU A 96 11.75 2.41 3.31
CA GLU A 96 11.47 1.14 2.61
C GLU A 96 10.71 1.34 1.29
N MET A 97 9.93 2.42 1.15
CA MET A 97 9.36 2.82 -0.14
C MET A 97 10.44 3.23 -1.14
N GLY A 98 11.40 4.07 -0.73
CA GLY A 98 12.51 4.47 -1.59
C GLY A 98 13.41 3.29 -1.99
N ILE A 99 13.62 2.34 -1.07
CA ILE A 99 14.31 1.07 -1.40
C ILE A 99 13.50 0.28 -2.43
N ASN A 100 12.19 0.12 -2.25
CA ASN A 100 11.33 -0.58 -3.22
C ASN A 100 11.33 0.10 -4.59
N GLU A 101 11.36 1.42 -4.63
CA GLU A 101 11.47 2.20 -5.86
C GLU A 101 12.78 1.87 -6.59
N ILE A 102 13.92 1.85 -5.89
CA ILE A 102 15.20 1.45 -6.48
C ILE A 102 15.16 0.01 -7.00
N ILE A 103 14.58 -0.92 -6.25
CA ILE A 103 14.42 -2.33 -6.69
C ILE A 103 13.66 -2.38 -8.02
N VAL A 104 12.55 -1.64 -8.14
CA VAL A 104 11.69 -1.68 -9.32
C VAL A 104 12.32 -0.96 -10.51
N ILE A 105 12.89 0.24 -10.29
CA ILE A 105 13.43 1.08 -11.36
C ILE A 105 14.76 0.52 -11.88
N LYS A 106 15.69 0.16 -10.99
CA LYS A 106 17.03 -0.31 -11.36
C LYS A 106 17.12 -1.82 -11.56
N ARG A 107 16.11 -2.57 -11.13
CA ARG A 107 16.03 -4.04 -11.25
C ARG A 107 17.18 -4.78 -10.59
N ILE A 108 17.61 -4.27 -9.45
CA ILE A 108 18.66 -4.86 -8.63
C ILE A 108 18.04 -5.60 -7.45
N SER A 109 18.84 -6.44 -6.79
CA SER A 109 18.37 -7.15 -5.61
C SER A 109 18.05 -6.18 -4.47
N GLY A 110 17.17 -6.60 -3.55
CA GLY A 110 16.85 -5.80 -2.37
C GLY A 110 18.03 -5.57 -1.42
N LYS A 111 19.15 -6.28 -1.58
CA LYS A 111 20.39 -6.01 -0.83
C LYS A 111 21.14 -4.83 -1.47
N GLU A 112 21.38 -4.90 -2.77
CA GLU A 112 22.05 -3.84 -3.53
C GLU A 112 21.25 -2.53 -3.46
N ALA A 113 19.92 -2.58 -3.60
CA ALA A 113 19.07 -1.41 -3.47
C ALA A 113 19.19 -0.69 -2.12
N ARG A 114 19.40 -1.44 -1.03
CA ARG A 114 19.63 -0.85 0.30
C ARG A 114 20.99 -0.19 0.43
N GLU A 115 22.02 -0.81 -0.15
CA GLU A 115 23.36 -0.24 -0.18
C GLU A 115 23.37 1.07 -0.97
N GLU A 116 22.73 1.10 -2.13
CA GLU A 116 22.57 2.32 -2.93
C GLU A 116 21.74 3.39 -2.21
N TYR A 117 20.60 3.02 -1.63
CA TYR A 117 19.77 3.96 -0.89
C TYR A 117 20.57 4.58 0.28
N LYS A 118 21.34 3.76 1.00
CA LYS A 118 22.21 4.22 2.09
C LYS A 118 23.33 5.14 1.60
N MET A 119 23.90 4.89 0.43
CA MET A 119 24.92 5.78 -0.15
C MET A 119 24.33 7.12 -0.59
N ALA A 120 23.10 7.13 -1.11
CA ALA A 120 22.43 8.34 -1.59
C ALA A 120 21.79 9.18 -0.47
N ASN A 121 21.46 8.56 0.67
CA ASN A 121 20.75 9.21 1.78
C ASN A 121 21.59 9.16 3.07
N PRO A 122 22.22 10.28 3.48
CA PRO A 122 23.03 10.32 4.70
C PRO A 122 22.21 10.04 5.97
N ASP A 123 20.91 10.38 5.96
CA ASP A 123 19.99 10.15 7.08
C ASP A 123 19.41 8.72 7.12
N TYR A 124 20.10 7.75 6.51
CA TYR A 124 19.65 6.36 6.48
C TYR A 124 19.42 5.79 7.88
N ILE A 125 18.20 5.36 8.14
CA ILE A 125 17.79 4.75 9.40
C ILE A 125 18.27 3.30 9.39
N THR A 126 19.34 3.03 10.12
CA THR A 126 19.78 1.67 10.38
C THR A 126 18.80 1.02 11.33
N ARG A 127 18.13 -0.06 10.90
CA ARG A 127 17.30 -0.84 11.80
C ARG A 127 18.18 -1.37 12.91
N LYS A 128 17.90 -0.95 14.15
CA LYS A 128 18.37 -1.66 15.33
C LYS A 128 17.76 -3.04 15.20
N GLY A 129 18.57 -4.06 14.92
CA GLY A 129 18.11 -5.43 15.01
C GLY A 129 17.42 -5.62 16.37
N PRO A 130 16.53 -6.61 16.54
CA PRO A 130 16.07 -6.91 17.88
C PRO A 130 17.31 -7.04 18.76
N SER A 131 17.42 -6.22 19.82
CA SER A 131 18.46 -6.41 20.84
C SER A 131 18.52 -7.91 21.11
N PRO A 132 19.71 -8.52 21.19
CA PRO A 132 19.80 -9.95 21.42
C PRO A 132 19.02 -10.24 22.71
N LEU A 133 17.80 -10.75 22.58
CA LEU A 133 17.18 -11.48 23.66
C LEU A 133 18.16 -12.62 23.88
N VAL A 134 18.75 -12.65 25.08
CA VAL A 134 19.70 -13.65 25.54
C VAL A 134 19.33 -14.98 24.89
N LYS A 135 20.20 -15.48 24.00
CA LYS A 135 20.02 -16.79 23.41
C LYS A 135 20.14 -17.77 24.58
N GLU A 136 19.02 -18.17 25.16
CA GLU A 136 18.99 -19.45 25.86
C GLU A 136 19.46 -20.48 24.85
N ARG A 137 20.62 -21.08 25.16
CA ARG A 137 21.23 -22.11 24.34
C ARG A 137 20.32 -23.33 24.41
N THR A 138 19.43 -23.48 23.45
CA THR A 138 18.81 -24.78 23.21
C THR A 138 19.92 -25.73 22.73
N PRO A 139 20.04 -26.94 23.30
CA PRO A 139 21.07 -27.88 22.90
C PRO A 139 20.92 -28.24 21.42
N LYS A 140 22.07 -28.41 20.74
CA LYS A 140 22.15 -28.80 19.32
C LYS A 140 21.26 -30.02 19.08
N ARG A 141 20.24 -29.88 18.22
CA ARG A 141 19.50 -31.01 17.68
C ARG A 141 20.46 -31.91 16.91
N VAL A 142 20.73 -33.09 17.43
CA VAL A 142 21.40 -34.17 16.69
C VAL A 142 20.51 -34.54 15.50
N LYS A 143 21.09 -34.62 14.30
CA LYS A 143 20.40 -35.11 13.10
C LYS A 143 20.11 -36.60 13.26
N PRO A 144 18.86 -37.08 13.16
CA PRO A 144 18.63 -38.50 12.92
C PRO A 144 18.96 -38.85 11.47
N GLU A 145 19.59 -40.02 11.28
CA GLU A 145 19.95 -40.63 10.00
C GLU A 145 18.74 -40.91 9.08
N PRO A 146 18.96 -41.01 7.76
CA PRO A 146 17.89 -41.14 6.78
C PRO A 146 17.34 -42.57 6.72
N SER A 147 16.10 -42.78 7.17
CA SER A 147 15.35 -44.01 6.88
C SER A 147 14.58 -43.89 5.55
N LYS A 148 14.85 -44.84 4.63
CA LYS A 148 14.19 -44.96 3.33
C LYS A 148 12.69 -45.28 3.56
N ARG A 149 11.78 -44.49 2.97
CA ARG A 149 10.35 -44.85 2.85
C ARG A 149 9.98 -45.06 1.38
N PRO A 150 9.04 -45.99 1.08
CA PRO A 150 8.66 -46.33 -0.29
C PRO A 150 7.76 -45.27 -0.92
N VAL A 151 7.94 -45.05 -2.23
CA VAL A 151 7.12 -44.15 -3.06
C VAL A 151 5.82 -44.86 -3.45
N LYS A 152 4.66 -44.24 -3.15
CA LYS A 152 3.36 -44.66 -3.71
C LYS A 152 3.12 -43.92 -5.04
N PRO A 153 2.58 -44.58 -6.09
CA PRO A 153 2.34 -43.96 -7.39
C PRO A 153 1.12 -43.03 -7.37
N LYS A 154 1.18 -41.97 -8.19
CA LYS A 154 0.12 -40.95 -8.39
C LYS A 154 -1.00 -41.50 -9.28
N PRO A 155 -2.29 -41.24 -8.99
CA PRO A 155 -3.37 -41.50 -9.94
C PRO A 155 -3.49 -40.35 -10.97
N LYS A 156 -3.83 -40.73 -12.23
CA LYS A 156 -4.11 -39.82 -13.36
C LYS A 156 -5.48 -39.13 -13.20
N PRO A 157 -5.69 -37.94 -13.80
CA PRO A 157 -6.97 -37.24 -13.75
C PRO A 157 -7.93 -37.81 -14.80
N GLU A 158 -9.15 -38.13 -14.37
CA GLU A 158 -10.26 -38.55 -15.22
C GLU A 158 -11.26 -37.39 -15.34
N LEU A 159 -11.63 -37.04 -16.57
CA LEU A 159 -12.64 -36.01 -16.87
C LEU A 159 -14.00 -36.50 -16.38
N ARG A 160 -14.76 -35.61 -15.71
CA ARG A 160 -16.21 -35.77 -15.57
C ARG A 160 -16.90 -34.44 -15.87
N LEU A 161 -17.82 -34.52 -16.83
CA LEU A 161 -18.66 -33.45 -17.34
C LEU A 161 -20.10 -33.64 -16.82
N GLU A 162 -20.81 -32.51 -16.73
CA GLU A 162 -22.26 -32.30 -16.57
C GLU A 162 -22.93 -32.65 -15.23
N ALA A 163 -23.53 -31.63 -14.58
CA ALA A 163 -24.97 -31.58 -14.28
C ALA A 163 -25.35 -30.25 -13.57
N SER A 164 -26.07 -29.40 -14.31
CA SER A 164 -27.28 -28.66 -13.93
C SER A 164 -27.40 -28.09 -12.51
N ILE A 165 -27.40 -26.75 -12.42
CA ILE A 165 -27.98 -25.99 -11.32
C ILE A 165 -29.35 -25.50 -11.79
N ASP A 166 -30.41 -26.00 -11.15
CA ASP A 166 -31.78 -25.54 -11.34
C ASP A 166 -31.90 -24.07 -10.91
N LEU A 167 -32.37 -23.24 -11.84
CA LEU A 167 -32.97 -21.95 -11.53
C LEU A 167 -34.38 -22.23 -11.01
N THR A 168 -34.60 -22.07 -9.72
CA THR A 168 -35.95 -21.74 -9.23
C THR A 168 -35.92 -20.31 -8.74
N ASP A 169 -36.55 -19.47 -9.55
CA ASP A 169 -36.92 -18.11 -9.23
C ASP A 169 -37.82 -18.09 -7.99
N ASP A 170 -37.44 -17.28 -6.99
CA ASP A 170 -38.42 -16.65 -6.11
C ASP A 170 -38.35 -15.14 -6.37
N ASN A 171 -39.31 -14.73 -7.19
CA ASN A 171 -39.54 -13.37 -7.62
C ASN A 171 -40.17 -12.57 -6.48
N THR A 172 -39.37 -11.79 -5.75
CA THR A 172 -39.89 -10.60 -5.08
C THR A 172 -39.53 -9.41 -5.96
N THR A 173 -40.51 -8.99 -6.76
CA THR A 173 -40.48 -7.75 -7.54
C THR A 173 -40.25 -6.55 -6.62
N GLU A 174 -39.01 -6.07 -6.51
CA GLU A 174 -38.71 -4.69 -6.11
C GLU A 174 -37.58 -4.15 -7.00
N ASP A 175 -37.84 -2.98 -7.59
CA ASP A 175 -37.02 -2.32 -8.60
C ASP A 175 -35.62 -1.95 -8.04
N PRO A 176 -34.52 -2.56 -8.56
CA PRO A 176 -33.16 -2.32 -8.05
C PRO A 176 -32.66 -0.90 -8.31
N GLU A 177 -33.28 -0.15 -9.24
CA GLU A 177 -32.89 1.22 -9.58
C GLU A 177 -33.39 2.24 -8.53
N ALA A 178 -34.47 1.92 -7.80
CA ALA A 178 -34.99 2.75 -6.72
C ALA A 178 -34.13 2.69 -5.45
N GLN A 179 -33.64 1.49 -5.10
CA GLN A 179 -32.80 1.29 -3.91
C GLN A 179 -31.45 2.01 -3.99
N GLU A 180 -30.82 2.05 -5.16
CA GLU A 180 -29.54 2.73 -5.34
C GLU A 180 -29.68 4.27 -5.25
N LYS A 181 -30.80 4.81 -5.75
CA LYS A 181 -31.13 6.24 -5.69
C LYS A 181 -31.47 6.69 -4.28
N ASP A 182 -32.19 5.87 -3.51
CA ASP A 182 -32.55 6.18 -2.11
C ASP A 182 -31.34 6.12 -1.18
N PHE A 183 -30.44 5.15 -1.37
CA PHE A 183 -29.18 5.08 -0.62
C PHE A 183 -28.29 6.31 -0.90
N THR A 184 -28.21 6.72 -2.17
CA THR A 184 -27.43 7.89 -2.60
C THR A 184 -28.00 9.19 -2.03
N ARG A 185 -29.34 9.34 -2.06
CA ARG A 185 -30.02 10.52 -1.51
C ARG A 185 -29.83 10.64 0.00
N LYS A 186 -29.89 9.52 0.72
CA LYS A 186 -29.65 9.47 2.17
C LYS A 186 -28.20 9.83 2.51
N ALA A 187 -27.23 9.27 1.79
CA ALA A 187 -25.81 9.58 2.00
C ALA A 187 -25.47 11.06 1.75
N ILE A 188 -26.11 11.69 0.76
CA ILE A 188 -25.95 13.13 0.48
C ILE A 188 -26.56 13.98 1.60
N ALA A 189 -27.73 13.60 2.14
CA ALA A 189 -28.36 14.33 3.23
C ALA A 189 -27.51 14.25 4.51
N ASP A 190 -27.01 13.07 4.86
CA ASP A 190 -26.14 12.87 6.03
C ASP A 190 -24.84 13.69 5.93
N TYR A 191 -24.27 13.80 4.72
CA TYR A 191 -23.09 14.62 4.47
C TYR A 191 -23.36 16.12 4.62
N LYS A 192 -24.52 16.61 4.17
CA LYS A 192 -24.91 18.02 4.34
C LYS A 192 -25.10 18.39 5.81
N VAL A 193 -25.79 17.55 6.57
CA VAL A 193 -25.97 17.74 8.03
C VAL A 193 -24.61 17.75 8.73
N ALA A 194 -23.68 16.89 8.33
CA ALA A 194 -22.33 16.88 8.88
C ALA A 194 -21.53 18.16 8.54
N LEU A 195 -21.71 18.73 7.34
CA LEU A 195 -21.08 19.99 6.97
C LEU A 195 -21.66 21.17 7.76
N GLU A 196 -22.98 21.24 7.93
CA GLU A 196 -23.64 22.27 8.75
C GLU A 196 -23.20 22.20 10.21
N ALA A 197 -23.00 20.99 10.75
CA ALA A 197 -22.48 20.81 12.11
C ALA A 197 -21.02 21.26 12.29
N ILE A 198 -20.20 21.22 11.22
CA ILE A 198 -18.80 21.63 11.26
C ILE A 198 -18.65 23.12 11.00
N TYR A 199 -19.44 23.66 10.07
CA TYR A 199 -19.23 25.00 9.53
C TYR A 199 -20.30 26.02 9.92
N GLY A 200 -21.42 25.59 10.55
CA GLY A 200 -22.55 26.47 10.87
C GLY A 200 -23.31 26.94 9.63
N SER A 201 -24.61 27.24 9.79
CA SER A 201 -25.43 27.81 8.72
C SER A 201 -24.92 29.21 8.35
N SER A 202 -24.46 29.39 7.11
CA SER A 202 -24.20 30.72 6.54
C SER A 202 -25.45 31.16 5.78
N ASP A 203 -26.47 31.58 6.52
CA ASP A 203 -27.44 32.53 6.01
C ASP A 203 -27.02 33.89 6.56
N ASP A 204 -26.44 34.73 5.71
CA ASP A 204 -26.66 36.17 5.75
C ASP A 204 -26.17 36.82 4.45
N SER A 205 -27.07 37.65 3.94
CA SER A 205 -27.02 38.54 2.80
C SER A 205 -26.04 39.71 2.94
N ASP A 206 -25.76 40.35 1.80
CA ASP A 206 -25.29 41.73 1.60
C ASP A 206 -23.83 42.10 1.92
N THR A 207 -23.04 42.33 0.85
CA THR A 207 -22.07 43.45 0.66
C THR A 207 -21.39 43.23 -0.71
N ASP A 208 -21.73 43.96 -1.78
CA ASP A 208 -21.26 45.31 -2.14
C ASP A 208 -19.81 45.67 -1.76
N MET A 209 -19.17 46.35 -2.71
CA MET A 209 -17.84 46.95 -2.74
C MET A 209 -16.69 46.03 -3.14
N GLY A 210 -16.21 46.29 -4.36
CA GLY A 210 -15.14 45.56 -4.99
C GLY A 210 -13.75 46.04 -4.60
N GLU A 211 -12.79 45.18 -4.89
CA GLU A 211 -11.41 45.61 -5.11
C GLU A 211 -10.78 44.68 -6.15
N SER A 212 -10.49 45.25 -7.33
CA SER A 212 -9.87 44.54 -8.44
C SER A 212 -8.39 44.30 -8.14
N ILE A 213 -8.05 43.10 -7.66
CA ILE A 213 -6.65 42.68 -7.56
C ILE A 213 -6.16 42.24 -8.94
N ARG A 214 -5.42 43.15 -9.57
CA ARG A 214 -4.70 42.98 -10.84
C ARG A 214 -3.66 41.87 -10.73
N VAL A 215 -3.89 40.72 -11.36
CA VAL A 215 -2.88 39.66 -11.48
C VAL A 215 -1.80 40.10 -12.48
N LYS A 216 -0.59 40.37 -12.00
CA LYS A 216 0.59 40.59 -12.85
C LYS A 216 1.08 39.24 -13.38
N THR A 217 1.04 39.06 -14.69
CA THR A 217 1.65 37.91 -15.37
C THR A 217 3.19 38.03 -15.36
N PRO A 218 3.94 36.92 -15.19
CA PRO A 218 5.40 36.96 -15.22
C PRO A 218 5.93 37.08 -16.66
N VAL A 219 6.87 38.00 -16.84
CA VAL A 219 7.58 38.29 -18.08
C VAL A 219 8.51 37.14 -18.46
N SER A 220 8.38 36.64 -19.69
CA SER A 220 9.26 35.65 -20.29
C SER A 220 10.60 36.29 -20.70
N HIS A 221 11.71 35.86 -20.09
CA HIS A 221 13.06 36.27 -20.52
C HIS A 221 13.56 35.38 -21.67
N LYS A 222 13.61 35.98 -22.87
CA LYS A 222 14.29 35.41 -24.06
C LYS A 222 15.81 35.38 -23.83
N LYS A 223 16.42 34.19 -23.82
CA LYS A 223 17.88 34.02 -23.89
C LYS A 223 18.40 34.46 -25.27
N LYS A 224 19.25 35.49 -25.29
CA LYS A 224 20.06 35.90 -26.46
C LYS A 224 21.14 34.83 -26.72
N LYS A 225 21.18 34.28 -27.93
CA LYS A 225 22.31 33.49 -28.45
C LYS A 225 23.45 34.42 -28.82
N THR A 226 24.62 34.25 -28.20
CA THR A 226 25.86 34.89 -28.64
C THR A 226 26.54 34.01 -29.69
N LYS A 227 26.78 34.56 -30.89
CA LYS A 227 27.65 34.00 -31.93
C LYS A 227 29.11 34.13 -31.45
N SER A 228 29.88 33.04 -31.51
CA SER A 228 31.34 33.10 -31.41
C SER A 228 31.92 32.97 -32.82
N SER A 229 32.68 33.98 -33.23
CA SER A 229 33.58 33.95 -34.39
C SER A 229 35.01 33.82 -33.86
N LYS A 230 35.69 32.72 -34.19
CA LYS A 230 37.06 32.70 -34.70
C LYS A 230 37.39 31.31 -35.22
#